data_AF-A0A9N8WHT5-F1
#
_entry.id   AF-A0A9N8WHT5-F1
#
_cell.length_a   1.000
_cell.length_b   1.000
_cell.length_c   1.000
_cell.angle_alpha   90.00
_cell.angle_beta   90.00
_cell.angle_gamma   90.00
#
_symmetry.space_group_name_H-M   'P 1'
#
loop_
_entity.id
_entity.type
_entity.pdbx_description
1 polymer ?
#
loop_
_entity_poly.entity_id
_entity_poly.type
_entity_poly.pdbx_seq_one_letter_code
_entity_poly.pdbx_strand_id
1 'polypeptide(L)'
;MVLKAGTQVIVPYRDEDSKRHLKVCGDLGQVVSMKVHVEGAARIAKISREVGVARFVHVSALNADKNSPSKFFRSKALGEVAVKKEFPEATIVRPSTMYGQEDRFLTRYADESTTGETYELFGPREFTYEEVYDLIRDLTENRRYRFYIPKPIALAVTKAFNLPFLLTISPEDIERSFISDKITPGAKTFEDLGIRPLSLEMNSLGIVRRFRNSKVYNRPLEKDDVGDDIYGMYLLLHSNMDSYRSTL
;
A
#
# COMPACT_ATOMS: atom_id res chain seq x y z
N MET A 1 -45.11 -17.77 -15.46
CA MET A 1 -44.56 -17.49 -14.12
C MET A 1 -43.48 -16.42 -14.29
N VAL A 2 -43.82 -15.15 -14.06
CA VAL A 2 -42.91 -14.00 -14.27
C VAL A 2 -41.93 -13.95 -13.09
N LEU A 3 -40.63 -14.09 -13.34
CA LEU A 3 -39.58 -13.98 -12.33
C LEU A 3 -39.54 -12.54 -11.79
N LYS A 4 -39.79 -12.36 -10.48
CA LYS A 4 -39.94 -11.05 -9.81
C LYS A 4 -38.63 -10.45 -9.25
N ALA A 5 -37.49 -11.14 -9.32
CA ALA A 5 -36.24 -10.67 -8.74
C ALA A 5 -35.05 -10.94 -9.67
N GLY A 6 -34.32 -9.88 -10.02
CA GLY A 6 -33.07 -9.92 -10.78
C GLY A 6 -31.84 -10.12 -9.89
N THR A 7 -30.72 -10.60 -10.46
CA THR A 7 -29.46 -10.75 -9.72
C THR A 7 -28.65 -9.45 -9.79
N GLN A 8 -28.30 -8.88 -8.63
CA GLN A 8 -27.40 -7.74 -8.55
C GLN A 8 -26.00 -8.21 -8.19
N VAL A 9 -25.03 -7.95 -9.07
CA VAL A 9 -23.62 -8.28 -8.87
C VAL A 9 -22.87 -7.00 -8.52
N ILE A 10 -22.36 -6.90 -7.29
CA ILE A 10 -21.53 -5.77 -6.87
C ILE A 10 -20.07 -6.08 -7.20
N VAL A 11 -19.47 -5.29 -8.08
CA VAL A 11 -18.06 -5.43 -8.46
C VAL A 11 -17.24 -4.35 -7.73
N PRO A 12 -16.50 -4.72 -6.69
CA PRO A 12 -15.61 -3.79 -6.01
C PRO A 12 -14.45 -3.39 -6.93
N TYR A 13 -14.12 -2.11 -6.95
CA TYR A 13 -12.95 -1.60 -7.67
C TYR A 13 -12.24 -0.49 -6.87
N ARG A 14 -10.92 -0.35 -7.05
CA ARG A 14 -10.07 0.61 -6.33
C ARG A 14 -9.97 1.95 -7.06
N ASP A 15 -9.78 1.88 -8.36
CA ASP A 15 -9.60 2.98 -9.30
C ASP A 15 -10.22 2.61 -10.67
N GLU A 16 -10.52 3.59 -11.52
CA GLU A 16 -11.19 3.33 -12.81
C GLU A 16 -10.39 2.37 -13.71
N ASP A 17 -9.05 2.35 -13.61
CA ASP A 17 -8.20 1.45 -14.39
C ASP A 17 -8.26 -0.01 -13.89
N SER A 18 -8.59 -0.20 -12.60
CA SER A 18 -8.83 -1.51 -11.98
C SER A 18 -10.27 -2.03 -12.15
N LYS A 19 -11.17 -1.25 -12.76
CA LYS A 19 -12.59 -1.58 -12.89
C LYS A 19 -12.77 -2.71 -13.90
N ARG A 20 -13.21 -3.88 -13.42
CA ARG A 20 -13.55 -4.99 -14.30
C ARG A 20 -14.88 -4.71 -15.00
N HIS A 21 -14.82 -4.56 -16.32
CA HIS A 21 -16.00 -4.42 -17.17
C HIS A 21 -16.67 -5.78 -17.37
N LEU A 22 -17.48 -6.19 -16.41
CA LEU A 22 -18.29 -7.40 -16.50
C LEU A 22 -19.62 -7.08 -17.19
N LYS A 23 -20.04 -7.95 -18.11
CA LYS A 23 -21.41 -7.96 -18.67
C LYS A 23 -22.16 -9.13 -18.08
N VAL A 24 -23.43 -8.92 -17.71
CA VAL A 24 -24.30 -10.05 -17.32
C VAL A 24 -24.74 -10.79 -18.58
N CYS A 25 -24.70 -12.12 -18.55
CA CYS A 25 -25.37 -12.94 -19.55
C CYS A 25 -26.85 -13.09 -19.14
N GLY A 26 -27.76 -12.35 -19.80
CA GLY A 26 -29.21 -12.41 -19.60
C GLY A 26 -29.87 -11.06 -19.29
N ASP A 27 -31.20 -11.01 -19.36
CA ASP A 27 -31.98 -9.75 -19.42
C ASP A 27 -32.32 -9.12 -18.06
N LEU A 28 -32.11 -9.82 -16.95
CA LEU A 28 -32.60 -9.44 -15.60
C LEU A 28 -31.49 -9.24 -14.56
N GLY A 29 -30.22 -9.07 -14.96
CA GLY A 29 -29.13 -8.83 -14.01
C GLY A 29 -28.45 -7.47 -14.17
N GLN A 30 -28.02 -6.89 -13.06
CA GLN A 30 -27.31 -5.60 -13.04
C GLN A 30 -25.93 -5.76 -12.40
N VAL A 31 -24.89 -5.28 -13.10
CA VAL A 31 -23.57 -5.08 -12.51
C VAL A 31 -23.51 -3.67 -11.93
N VAL A 32 -23.32 -3.57 -10.61
CA VAL A 32 -23.09 -2.30 -9.92
C VAL A 32 -21.64 -2.23 -9.49
N SER A 33 -20.90 -1.29 -10.05
CA SER A 33 -19.52 -1.06 -9.63
C SER A 33 -19.50 -0.23 -8.35
N MET A 34 -18.79 -0.70 -7.33
CA MET A 34 -18.70 -0.02 -6.03
C MET A 34 -17.27 0.40 -5.74
N LYS A 35 -17.07 1.67 -5.38
CA LYS A 35 -15.77 2.20 -4.98
C LYS A 35 -15.39 1.67 -3.60
N VAL A 36 -14.33 0.87 -3.53
CA VAL A 36 -13.99 0.18 -2.26
C VAL A 36 -13.46 1.10 -1.18
N HIS A 37 -12.69 2.12 -1.55
CA HIS A 37 -12.04 2.99 -0.56
C HIS A 37 -13.04 3.89 0.18
N VAL A 38 -14.14 4.28 -0.46
CA VAL A 38 -15.12 5.21 0.13
C VAL A 38 -16.42 4.50 0.48
N GLU A 39 -17.17 4.03 -0.52
CA GLU A 39 -18.50 3.43 -0.31
C GLU A 39 -18.40 2.09 0.41
N GLY A 40 -17.45 1.25 0.00
CA GLY A 40 -17.19 -0.04 0.66
C GLY A 40 -16.82 0.14 2.12
N ALA A 41 -15.83 1.00 2.40
CA ALA A 41 -15.38 1.27 3.76
C ALA A 41 -16.49 1.86 4.65
N ALA A 42 -17.26 2.82 4.14
CA ALA A 42 -18.38 3.43 4.88
C ALA A 42 -19.48 2.41 5.21
N ARG A 43 -19.84 1.53 4.27
CA ARG A 43 -20.84 0.48 4.50
C ARG A 43 -20.39 -0.49 5.59
N ILE A 44 -19.13 -0.93 5.55
CA ILE A 44 -18.58 -1.83 6.57
C ILE A 44 -18.58 -1.13 7.94
N ALA A 45 -18.15 0.14 8.00
CA ALA A 45 -18.16 0.92 9.25
C ALA A 45 -19.56 1.07 9.83
N LYS A 46 -20.55 1.40 8.98
CA LYS A 46 -21.96 1.52 9.36
C LYS A 46 -22.51 0.20 9.92
N ILE A 47 -22.35 -0.90 9.20
CA ILE A 47 -22.83 -2.22 9.65
C ILE A 47 -22.13 -2.65 10.93
N SER A 48 -20.81 -2.42 11.05
CA SER A 48 -20.05 -2.74 12.26
C SER A 48 -20.59 -1.98 13.47
N ARG A 49 -20.98 -0.72 13.30
CA ARG A 49 -21.63 0.07 14.34
C ARG A 49 -23.02 -0.48 14.69
N GLU A 50 -23.84 -0.80 13.70
CA GLU A 50 -25.19 -1.33 13.89
C GLU A 50 -25.19 -2.68 14.63
N VAL A 51 -24.20 -3.53 14.38
CA VAL A 51 -24.00 -4.82 15.05
C VAL A 51 -23.37 -4.67 16.45
N GLY A 52 -22.90 -3.46 16.81
CA GLY A 52 -22.29 -3.20 18.11
C GLY A 52 -20.87 -3.78 18.22
N VAL A 53 -20.11 -3.81 17.12
CA VAL A 53 -18.70 -4.22 17.13
C VAL A 53 -17.94 -3.31 18.09
N ALA A 54 -17.26 -3.91 19.07
CA ALA A 54 -16.51 -3.18 20.09
C ALA A 54 -15.40 -2.29 19.50
N ARG A 55 -14.71 -2.75 18.44
CA ARG A 55 -13.64 -2.00 17.78
C ARG A 55 -13.64 -2.16 16.27
N PHE A 56 -13.53 -1.03 15.59
CA PHE A 56 -13.39 -0.97 14.14
C PHE A 56 -12.05 -0.37 13.77
N VAL A 57 -11.23 -1.12 13.02
CA VAL A 57 -9.91 -0.68 12.55
C VAL A 57 -9.98 -0.48 11.03
N HIS A 58 -9.65 0.73 10.57
CA HIS A 58 -9.58 1.06 9.16
C HIS A 58 -8.14 1.27 8.72
N VAL A 59 -7.71 0.55 7.68
CA VAL A 59 -6.35 0.64 7.13
C VAL A 59 -6.33 1.55 5.90
N SER A 60 -5.68 2.69 6.06
CA SER A 60 -5.51 3.72 5.05
C SER A 60 -4.10 3.67 4.42
N ALA A 61 -3.42 4.81 4.26
CA ALA A 61 -2.05 4.96 3.78
C ALA A 61 -1.42 6.23 4.39
N LEU A 62 -0.10 6.23 4.59
CA LEU A 62 0.64 7.36 5.19
C LEU A 62 0.36 8.69 4.49
N ASN A 63 0.48 8.70 3.16
CA ASN A 63 0.30 9.88 2.32
C ASN A 63 -1.17 10.18 1.95
N ALA A 64 -2.15 9.69 2.72
CA ALA A 64 -3.56 9.92 2.44
C ALA A 64 -3.96 11.40 2.62
N ASP A 65 -4.04 12.13 1.51
CA ASP A 65 -4.48 13.52 1.46
C ASP A 65 -5.50 13.73 0.34
N LYS A 66 -6.56 14.49 0.61
CA LYS A 66 -7.61 14.89 -0.35
C LYS A 66 -7.07 15.76 -1.48
N ASN A 67 -5.97 16.46 -1.26
CA ASN A 67 -5.33 17.34 -2.23
C ASN A 67 -4.13 16.68 -2.94
N SER A 68 -3.86 15.40 -2.68
CA SER A 68 -2.76 14.69 -3.31
C SER A 68 -2.95 14.58 -4.84
N PRO A 69 -1.89 14.69 -5.66
CA PRO A 69 -2.00 14.46 -7.11
C PRO A 69 -2.49 13.03 -7.42
N SER A 70 -2.01 12.05 -6.64
CA SER A 70 -2.38 10.64 -6.72
C SER A 70 -3.88 10.43 -6.44
N LYS A 71 -4.57 9.73 -7.34
CA LYS A 71 -5.98 9.35 -7.14
C LYS A 71 -6.11 8.36 -5.97
N PHE A 72 -5.13 7.48 -5.81
CA PHE A 72 -5.08 6.51 -4.72
C PHE A 72 -5.11 7.22 -3.36
N PHE A 73 -4.20 8.16 -3.10
CA PHE A 73 -4.14 8.87 -1.82
C PHE A 73 -5.40 9.71 -1.54
N ARG A 74 -5.95 10.37 -2.57
CA ARG A 74 -7.24 11.08 -2.43
C ARG A 74 -8.38 10.16 -2.04
N SER A 75 -8.48 9.00 -2.69
CA SER A 75 -9.54 8.04 -2.40
C SER A 75 -9.45 7.46 -0.99
N LYS A 76 -8.23 7.23 -0.48
CA LYS A 76 -7.97 6.81 0.90
C LYS A 76 -8.36 7.89 1.91
N ALA A 77 -7.99 9.14 1.68
CA ALA A 77 -8.38 10.26 2.54
C ALA A 77 -9.91 10.49 2.57
N LEU A 78 -10.59 10.32 1.45
CA LEU A 78 -12.06 10.36 1.41
C LEU A 78 -12.69 9.17 2.16
N GLY A 79 -12.05 8.00 2.08
CA GLY A 79 -12.44 6.79 2.81
C GLY A 79 -12.38 6.98 4.32
N GLU A 80 -11.29 7.54 4.83
CA GLU A 80 -11.12 7.85 6.26
C GLU A 80 -12.25 8.76 6.79
N VAL A 81 -12.59 9.80 6.03
CA VAL A 81 -13.68 10.73 6.39
C VAL A 81 -15.03 10.01 6.41
N ALA A 82 -15.28 9.16 5.40
CA ALA A 82 -16.52 8.42 5.32
C ALA A 82 -16.64 7.39 6.47
N VAL A 83 -15.55 6.73 6.82
CA VAL A 83 -15.49 5.80 7.97
C VAL A 83 -15.73 6.54 9.28
N LYS A 84 -15.03 7.64 9.54
CA LYS A 84 -15.21 8.42 10.78
C LYS A 84 -16.62 9.00 10.91
N LYS A 85 -17.28 9.31 9.79
CA LYS A 85 -18.68 9.74 9.80
C LYS A 85 -19.63 8.63 10.29
N GLU A 86 -19.43 7.40 9.84
CA GLU A 86 -20.30 6.28 10.20
C GLU A 86 -19.93 5.66 11.57
N PHE A 87 -18.63 5.55 11.86
CA PHE A 87 -18.05 5.00 13.09
C PHE A 87 -17.01 5.99 13.66
N PRO A 88 -17.41 6.96 14.51
CA PRO A 88 -16.51 8.01 15.02
C PRO A 88 -15.30 7.50 15.81
N GLU A 89 -15.49 6.41 16.57
CA GLU A 89 -14.45 5.77 17.38
C GLU A 89 -13.53 4.83 16.58
N ALA A 90 -13.61 4.86 15.24
CA ALA A 90 -12.81 3.99 14.39
C ALA A 90 -11.33 4.34 14.52
N THR A 91 -10.49 3.34 14.69
CA THR A 91 -9.03 3.51 14.68
C THR A 91 -8.55 3.57 13.24
N ILE A 92 -7.81 4.60 12.87
CA ILE A 92 -7.25 4.74 11.52
C ILE A 92 -5.77 4.42 11.57
N VAL A 93 -5.36 3.43 10.78
CA VAL A 93 -3.95 3.05 10.65
C VAL A 93 -3.47 3.49 9.27
N ARG A 94 -2.43 4.33 9.23
CA ARG A 94 -1.81 4.87 8.02
C ARG A 94 -0.42 4.29 7.84
N PRO A 95 -0.30 3.07 7.27
CA PRO A 95 0.99 2.49 6.98
C PRO A 95 1.66 3.21 5.81
N SER A 96 2.98 3.34 5.91
CA SER A 96 3.89 3.59 4.79
C SER A 96 3.95 2.38 3.86
N THR A 97 4.83 2.40 2.87
CA THR A 97 4.99 1.24 1.98
C THR A 97 5.53 0.05 2.79
N MET A 98 4.72 -1.01 2.87
CA MET A 98 5.03 -2.24 3.62
C MET A 98 5.64 -3.29 2.70
N TYR A 99 6.63 -4.03 3.22
CA TYR A 99 7.22 -5.19 2.55
C TYR A 99 7.29 -6.36 3.54
N GLY A 100 6.93 -7.57 3.12
CA GLY A 100 6.96 -8.73 4.03
C GLY A 100 6.44 -10.00 3.37
N GLN A 101 6.96 -11.15 3.76
CA GLN A 101 6.54 -12.45 3.22
C GLN A 101 5.26 -12.97 3.89
N GLU A 102 4.97 -12.56 5.12
CA GLU A 102 3.73 -12.86 5.86
C GLU A 102 3.47 -11.76 6.88
N ASP A 103 2.35 -11.06 6.76
CA ASP A 103 2.02 -9.93 7.64
C ASP A 103 1.23 -10.40 8.88
N ARG A 104 1.86 -10.38 10.05
CA ARG A 104 1.25 -10.69 11.36
C ARG A 104 0.80 -9.44 12.12
N PHE A 105 1.01 -8.26 11.55
CA PHE A 105 0.69 -6.97 12.13
C PHE A 105 -0.78 -6.86 12.52
N LEU A 106 -1.69 -7.23 11.61
CA LEU A 106 -3.14 -7.08 11.79
C LEU A 106 -3.68 -7.82 13.03
N THR A 107 -3.00 -8.86 13.52
CA THR A 107 -3.44 -9.65 14.67
C THR A 107 -3.22 -8.95 16.01
N ARG A 108 -2.25 -8.02 16.13
CA ARG A 108 -2.00 -7.28 17.38
C ARG A 108 -2.86 -6.01 17.55
N TYR A 109 -3.58 -5.58 16.51
CA TYR A 109 -4.44 -4.39 16.56
C TYR A 109 -5.80 -4.61 17.24
N ALA A 110 -5.98 -5.77 17.88
CA ALA A 110 -7.13 -6.08 18.72
C ALA A 110 -6.92 -5.72 20.19
N ASP A 111 -6.08 -4.71 20.51
CA ASP A 111 -5.91 -4.14 21.86
C ASP A 111 -6.90 -2.98 22.13
N GLU A 112 -7.34 -2.81 23.39
CA GLU A 112 -8.33 -1.80 23.83
C GLU A 112 -7.78 -0.39 23.81
N SER A 113 -6.48 -0.27 24.08
CA SER A 113 -5.75 0.99 24.24
C SER A 113 -5.69 1.84 22.97
N THR A 114 -5.92 1.26 21.79
CA THR A 114 -5.70 1.93 20.50
C THR A 114 -6.94 2.61 19.91
N THR A 115 -8.10 2.49 20.56
CA THR A 115 -9.41 2.87 20.02
C THR A 115 -9.54 4.36 19.70
N GLY A 116 -10.05 4.72 18.51
CA GLY A 116 -10.36 6.09 18.11
C GLY A 116 -9.18 6.91 17.56
N GLU A 117 -7.97 6.39 17.69
CA GLU A 117 -6.72 7.07 17.38
C GLU A 117 -6.30 6.93 15.91
N THR A 118 -5.36 7.78 15.48
CA THR A 118 -4.72 7.67 14.16
C THR A 118 -3.24 7.39 14.32
N TYR A 119 -2.76 6.31 13.73
CA TYR A 119 -1.36 5.88 13.77
C TYR A 119 -0.70 6.04 12.41
N GLU A 120 0.48 6.63 12.37
CA GLU A 120 1.33 6.72 11.19
C GLU A 120 2.52 5.78 11.36
N LEU A 121 2.61 4.80 10.46
CA LEU A 121 3.47 3.64 10.67
C LEU A 121 4.53 3.54 9.60
N PHE A 122 5.77 3.72 10.03
CA PHE A 122 6.88 3.89 9.13
C PHE A 122 8.20 3.33 9.67
N GLY A 123 9.14 3.06 8.77
CA GLY A 123 10.41 2.43 9.12
C GLY A 123 11.30 3.32 10.00
N PRO A 124 12.30 2.75 10.71
CA PRO A 124 13.16 3.51 11.61
C PRO A 124 14.06 4.52 10.88
N ARG A 125 14.25 4.36 9.57
CA ARG A 125 15.10 5.19 8.72
C ARG A 125 14.36 5.58 7.45
N GLU A 126 14.57 6.81 7.01
CA GLU A 126 14.18 7.28 5.67
C GLU A 126 15.17 6.79 4.62
N PHE A 127 14.64 6.19 3.56
CA PHE A 127 15.40 5.68 2.43
C PHE A 127 15.04 6.47 1.18
N THR A 128 16.05 6.84 0.42
CA THR A 128 15.87 7.31 -0.96
C THR A 128 15.61 6.12 -1.88
N TYR A 129 14.92 6.37 -3.00
CA TYR A 129 14.78 5.34 -4.04
C TYR A 129 16.13 4.79 -4.52
N GLU A 130 17.17 5.64 -4.57
CA GLU A 130 18.52 5.24 -4.96
C GLU A 130 19.12 4.21 -4.00
N GLU A 131 19.04 4.46 -2.69
CA GLU A 131 19.51 3.53 -1.66
C GLU A 131 18.75 2.20 -1.72
N VAL A 132 17.43 2.23 -1.96
CA VAL A 132 16.63 1.00 -2.13
C VAL A 132 17.09 0.22 -3.36
N TYR A 133 17.38 0.90 -4.47
CA TYR A 133 17.90 0.25 -5.67
C TYR A 133 19.28 -0.36 -5.44
N ASP A 134 20.18 0.37 -4.78
CA ASP A 134 21.52 -0.10 -4.46
C ASP A 134 21.46 -1.29 -3.49
N LEU A 135 20.60 -1.25 -2.47
CA LEU A 135 20.34 -2.37 -1.58
C LEU A 135 19.85 -3.60 -2.36
N ILE A 136 18.87 -3.46 -3.25
CA ILE A 136 18.38 -4.58 -4.06
C ILE A 136 19.47 -5.11 -5.00
N ARG A 137 20.25 -4.23 -5.62
CA ARG A 137 21.37 -4.61 -6.50
C ARG A 137 22.40 -5.44 -5.74
N ASP A 138 22.80 -4.96 -4.57
CA ASP A 138 23.84 -5.59 -3.75
C ASP A 138 23.33 -6.92 -3.18
N LEU A 139 22.07 -6.95 -2.70
CA LEU A 139 21.44 -8.18 -2.24
C LEU A 139 21.25 -9.20 -3.34
N THR A 140 20.92 -8.80 -4.56
CA THR A 140 20.69 -9.77 -5.66
C THR A 140 21.97 -10.13 -6.42
N GLU A 141 23.07 -9.39 -6.20
CA GLU A 141 24.30 -9.41 -7.00
C GLU A 141 24.05 -9.33 -8.52
N ASN A 142 22.94 -8.72 -8.92
CA ASN A 142 22.59 -8.58 -10.33
C ASN A 142 23.02 -7.20 -10.83
N ARG A 143 23.78 -7.18 -11.92
CA ARG A 143 24.10 -5.93 -12.63
C ARG A 143 22.83 -5.37 -13.27
N ARG A 144 22.28 -4.31 -12.69
CA ARG A 144 21.15 -3.55 -13.26
C ARG A 144 21.63 -2.14 -13.59
N TYR A 145 21.35 -1.71 -14.81
CA TYR A 145 21.60 -0.33 -15.22
C TYR A 145 20.50 0.58 -14.70
N ARG A 146 20.88 1.76 -14.23
CA ARG A 146 19.98 2.78 -13.70
C ARG A 146 19.87 3.90 -14.73
N PHE A 147 18.67 4.08 -15.30
CA PHE A 147 18.37 5.19 -16.20
C PHE A 147 17.40 6.15 -15.52
N TYR A 148 17.73 7.44 -15.54
CA TYR A 148 16.78 8.48 -15.15
C TYR A 148 15.77 8.70 -16.27
N ILE A 149 14.48 8.62 -15.94
CA ILE A 149 13.39 8.93 -16.85
C ILE A 149 12.56 10.05 -16.22
N PRO A 150 12.54 11.26 -16.81
CA PRO A 150 11.68 12.35 -16.33
C PRO A 150 10.21 11.93 -16.27
N LYS A 151 9.51 12.38 -15.22
CA LYS A 151 8.09 12.05 -14.97
C LYS A 151 7.16 12.22 -16.17
N PRO A 152 7.22 13.31 -16.97
CA PRO A 152 6.32 13.47 -18.12
C PRO A 152 6.50 12.38 -19.17
N ILE A 153 7.75 11.94 -19.39
CA ILE A 153 8.08 10.87 -20.33
C ILE A 153 7.58 9.53 -19.79
N ALA A 154 7.83 9.24 -18.51
CA ALA A 154 7.38 8.01 -17.86
C ALA A 154 5.84 7.86 -17.90
N LEU A 155 5.10 8.95 -17.67
CA LEU A 155 3.64 8.99 -17.79
C LEU A 155 3.16 8.82 -19.23
N ALA A 156 3.85 9.43 -20.21
CA ALA A 156 3.50 9.27 -21.62
C ALA A 156 3.70 7.82 -22.09
N VAL A 157 4.81 7.19 -21.68
CA VAL A 157 5.13 5.79 -22.01
C VAL A 157 4.08 4.86 -21.40
N THR A 158 3.79 4.97 -20.09
CA THR A 158 2.78 4.09 -19.49
C THR A 158 1.40 4.26 -20.08
N LYS A 159 0.97 5.49 -20.41
CA LYS A 159 -0.32 5.72 -21.10
C LYS A 159 -0.35 5.13 -22.50
N ALA A 160 0.74 5.22 -23.26
CA ALA A 160 0.84 4.66 -24.60
C ALA A 160 0.90 3.12 -24.60
N PHE A 161 1.53 2.53 -23.58
CA PHE A 161 1.77 1.10 -23.46
C PHE A 161 0.82 0.37 -22.49
N ASN A 162 -0.25 1.02 -22.00
CA ASN A 162 -1.28 0.39 -21.16
C ASN A 162 -2.20 -0.56 -21.97
N LEU A 163 -1.59 -1.45 -22.76
CA LEU A 163 -2.24 -2.62 -23.34
C LEU A 163 -2.57 -3.58 -22.19
N PRO A 164 -3.77 -4.18 -22.16
CA PRO A 164 -4.37 -4.79 -20.97
C PRO A 164 -3.71 -6.09 -20.47
N PHE A 165 -2.45 -6.37 -20.81
CA PHE A 165 -1.81 -7.63 -20.45
C PHE A 165 -0.28 -7.60 -20.25
N LEU A 166 0.44 -6.54 -20.63
CA LEU A 166 1.91 -6.64 -20.75
C LEU A 166 2.75 -5.86 -19.73
N LEU A 167 2.21 -4.83 -19.08
CA LEU A 167 2.98 -4.01 -18.12
C LEU A 167 2.39 -4.07 -16.73
N THR A 168 3.25 -4.33 -15.74
CA THR A 168 2.92 -4.39 -14.31
C THR A 168 2.93 -3.01 -13.64
N ILE A 169 3.08 -1.93 -14.41
CA ILE A 169 3.25 -0.56 -13.89
C ILE A 169 2.14 0.33 -14.44
N SER A 170 1.28 0.84 -13.55
CA SER A 170 0.23 1.79 -13.92
C SER A 170 0.73 3.24 -13.92
N PRO A 171 0.07 4.17 -14.64
CA PRO A 171 0.37 5.60 -14.53
C PRO A 171 0.26 6.12 -13.09
N GLU A 172 -0.64 5.55 -12.29
CA GLU A 172 -0.81 5.87 -10.87
C GLU A 172 0.40 5.43 -10.03
N ASP A 173 1.00 4.27 -10.33
CA ASP A 173 2.20 3.82 -9.65
C ASP A 173 3.39 4.75 -9.93
N ILE A 174 3.47 5.31 -11.14
CA ILE A 174 4.42 6.37 -11.47
C ILE A 174 4.10 7.62 -10.66
N GLU A 175 2.85 8.10 -10.63
CA GLU A 175 2.55 9.31 -9.86
C GLU A 175 2.94 9.17 -8.39
N ARG A 176 2.71 8.00 -7.80
CA ARG A 176 3.06 7.68 -6.42
C ARG A 176 4.57 7.60 -6.19
N SER A 177 5.36 7.10 -7.15
CA SER A 177 6.81 6.99 -6.98
C SER A 177 7.54 8.33 -6.90
N PHE A 178 6.89 9.41 -7.37
CA PHE A 178 7.41 10.78 -7.29
C PHE A 178 6.88 11.57 -6.07
N ILE A 179 6.17 10.91 -5.15
CA ILE A 179 5.65 11.54 -3.92
C ILE A 179 6.47 11.03 -2.74
N SER A 180 7.14 11.95 -2.03
CA SER A 180 7.81 11.62 -0.76
C SER A 180 6.78 11.35 0.34
N ASP A 181 7.12 10.43 1.23
CA ASP A 181 6.34 10.21 2.45
C ASP A 181 6.42 11.43 3.36
N LYS A 182 5.26 11.89 3.84
CA LYS A 182 5.13 13.02 4.75
C LYS A 182 4.57 12.52 6.08
N ILE A 183 5.31 12.78 7.15
CA ILE A 183 4.90 12.42 8.52
C ILE A 183 4.17 13.63 9.11
N THR A 184 3.00 13.39 9.70
CA THR A 184 2.24 14.40 10.42
C THR A 184 2.91 14.65 11.78
N PRO A 185 3.29 15.90 12.13
CA PRO A 185 3.87 16.21 13.43
C PRO A 185 2.90 15.84 14.57
N GLY A 186 3.36 15.01 15.51
CA GLY A 186 2.55 14.56 16.65
C GLY A 186 1.61 13.39 16.37
N ALA A 187 1.69 12.74 15.21
CA ALA A 187 1.01 11.46 14.98
C ALA A 187 1.62 10.34 15.83
N LYS A 188 0.79 9.40 16.27
CA LYS A 188 1.24 8.21 17.01
C LYS A 188 1.97 7.25 16.08
N THR A 189 3.03 6.63 16.56
CA THR A 189 3.94 5.78 15.76
C THR A 189 4.03 4.36 16.30
N PHE A 190 5.02 3.60 15.83
CA PHE A 190 5.33 2.27 16.38
C PHE A 190 5.74 2.29 17.86
N GLU A 191 6.35 3.37 18.33
CA GLU A 191 6.79 3.51 19.72
C GLU A 191 5.59 3.50 20.68
N ASP A 192 4.52 4.21 20.33
CA ASP A 192 3.27 4.26 21.10
C ASP A 192 2.56 2.90 21.19
N LEU A 193 2.92 1.98 20.30
CA LEU A 193 2.38 0.64 20.22
C LEU A 193 3.29 -0.40 20.88
N GLY A 194 4.45 0.01 21.40
CA GLY A 194 5.45 -0.91 21.95
C GLY A 194 6.02 -1.87 20.91
N ILE A 195 5.98 -1.50 19.63
CA ILE A 195 6.51 -2.30 18.52
C ILE A 195 7.83 -1.67 18.08
N ARG A 196 8.87 -2.50 17.92
CA ARG A 196 10.13 -2.06 17.32
C ARG A 196 10.07 -2.29 15.81
N PRO A 197 10.10 -1.23 14.97
CA PRO A 197 10.07 -1.42 13.54
C PRO A 197 11.41 -1.99 13.06
N LEU A 198 11.35 -2.92 12.10
CA LEU A 198 12.56 -3.50 11.52
C LEU A 198 13.04 -2.63 10.35
N SER A 199 14.36 -2.42 10.26
CA SER A 199 14.95 -1.79 9.08
C SER A 199 14.84 -2.69 7.84
N LEU A 200 14.76 -2.06 6.67
CA LEU A 200 14.66 -2.75 5.39
C LEU A 200 15.88 -3.66 5.14
N GLU A 201 17.09 -3.27 5.53
CA GLU A 201 18.29 -4.06 5.27
C GLU A 201 18.25 -5.43 5.97
N MET A 202 17.59 -5.52 7.13
CA MET A 202 17.64 -6.69 7.99
C MET A 202 16.82 -7.89 7.47
N ASN A 203 15.73 -7.66 6.73
CA ASN A 203 14.82 -8.73 6.27
C ASN A 203 14.47 -8.66 4.77
N SER A 204 15.14 -7.79 4.01
CA SER A 204 14.93 -7.67 2.57
C SER A 204 15.43 -8.90 1.79
N LEU A 205 16.47 -9.61 2.27
CA LEU A 205 16.98 -10.79 1.57
C LEU A 205 15.94 -11.89 1.43
N GLY A 206 15.16 -12.20 2.46
CA GLY A 206 14.11 -13.23 2.37
C GLY A 206 13.19 -13.02 1.17
N ILE A 207 12.85 -11.76 0.89
CA ILE A 207 11.97 -11.34 -0.19
C ILE A 207 12.67 -11.40 -1.56
N VAL A 208 13.91 -10.91 -1.65
CA VAL A 208 14.61 -10.78 -2.93
C VAL A 208 15.46 -11.99 -3.31
N ARG A 209 15.64 -12.97 -2.41
CA ARG A 209 16.47 -14.16 -2.64
C ARG A 209 16.06 -14.94 -3.89
N ARG A 210 14.75 -15.01 -4.19
CA ARG A 210 14.21 -15.64 -5.40
C ARG A 210 14.71 -15.02 -6.72
N PHE A 211 15.21 -13.78 -6.67
CA PHE A 211 15.75 -13.07 -7.83
C PHE A 211 17.28 -13.17 -7.94
N ARG A 212 17.96 -13.84 -7.00
CA ARG A 212 19.40 -14.11 -7.09
C ARG A 212 19.68 -15.12 -8.21
N ASN A 213 20.83 -14.96 -8.84
CA ASN A 213 21.36 -15.98 -9.74
C ASN A 213 21.64 -17.28 -8.94
N SER A 214 21.48 -18.45 -9.58
CA SER A 214 21.78 -19.77 -9.01
C SER A 214 23.16 -19.83 -8.32
N LYS A 215 24.17 -19.17 -8.90
CA LYS A 215 25.54 -19.10 -8.34
C LYS A 215 25.62 -18.43 -6.96
N VAL A 216 24.70 -17.53 -6.64
CA VAL A 216 24.71 -16.65 -5.46
C VAL A 216 23.57 -16.99 -4.49
N TYR A 217 22.63 -17.83 -4.92
CA TYR A 217 21.38 -18.11 -4.21
C TYR A 217 21.56 -18.58 -2.75
N ASN A 218 22.62 -19.36 -2.48
CA ASN A 218 22.90 -19.91 -1.15
C ASN A 218 23.91 -19.11 -0.32
N ARG A 219 24.42 -17.97 -0.81
CA ARG A 219 25.37 -17.17 -0.03
C ARG A 219 24.66 -16.54 1.19
N PRO A 220 25.17 -16.76 2.42
CA PRO A 220 24.65 -16.08 3.60
C PRO A 220 24.99 -14.59 3.54
N LEU A 221 24.23 -13.78 4.27
CA LEU A 221 24.64 -12.41 4.60
C LEU A 221 25.67 -12.48 5.72
N GLU A 222 26.58 -11.51 5.78
CA GLU A 222 27.19 -11.16 7.08
C GLU A 222 26.03 -10.75 8.00
N LYS A 223 25.74 -11.61 8.98
CA LYS A 223 24.67 -11.39 9.95
C LYS A 223 25.11 -10.30 10.90
N ASP A 224 24.43 -9.17 10.88
CA ASP A 224 24.15 -8.47 12.13
C ASP A 224 22.98 -9.22 12.78
N ASP A 225 23.19 -9.77 13.98
CA ASP A 225 22.24 -10.63 14.70
C ASP A 225 20.86 -9.97 14.87
N VAL A 226 19.81 -10.62 14.37
CA VAL A 226 18.42 -10.23 14.62
C VAL A 226 17.71 -11.42 15.28
N GLY A 227 17.42 -11.28 16.57
CA GLY A 227 16.74 -12.29 17.38
C GLY A 227 15.27 -12.53 16.99
N ASP A 228 14.62 -13.51 17.61
CA ASP A 228 13.29 -14.04 17.25
C ASP A 228 12.07 -13.14 17.54
N ASP A 229 12.24 -11.81 17.67
CA ASP A 229 11.13 -10.90 17.98
C ASP A 229 10.19 -10.64 16.78
N ILE A 230 9.03 -10.03 17.04
CA ILE A 230 7.97 -9.83 16.05
C ILE A 230 8.27 -8.58 15.21
N TYR A 231 8.41 -8.76 13.90
CA TYR A 231 8.84 -7.70 12.98
C TYR A 231 7.79 -7.37 11.92
N GLY A 232 7.51 -6.08 11.76
CA GLY A 232 6.93 -5.53 10.53
C GLY A 232 7.98 -4.66 9.84
N MET A 233 8.12 -4.79 8.52
CA MET A 233 9.10 -4.05 7.74
C MET A 233 8.40 -2.94 6.95
N TYR A 234 8.65 -1.72 7.40
CA TYR A 234 8.04 -0.49 6.91
C TYR A 234 9.13 0.42 6.35
N LEU A 235 8.79 1.21 5.35
CA LEU A 235 9.76 2.06 4.66
C LEU A 235 9.26 3.50 4.65
N LEU A 236 10.07 4.42 5.18
CA LEU A 236 9.94 5.83 4.88
C LEU A 236 10.64 6.10 3.55
N LEU A 237 9.90 6.51 2.53
CA LEU A 237 10.48 6.80 1.22
C LEU A 237 10.61 8.30 0.97
N HIS A 238 11.84 8.74 0.70
CA HIS A 238 12.13 10.03 0.12
C HIS A 238 12.12 9.95 -1.40
N SER A 239 11.20 10.65 -2.06
CA SER A 239 11.23 10.79 -3.52
C SER A 239 12.37 11.73 -3.92
N ASN A 240 13.48 11.13 -4.34
CA ASN A 240 14.59 11.84 -4.96
C ASN A 240 14.71 11.54 -6.47
N MET A 241 13.61 11.14 -7.11
CA MET A 241 13.66 10.73 -8.52
C MET A 241 14.17 11.86 -9.43
N ASP A 242 13.99 13.13 -9.07
CA ASP A 242 14.45 14.26 -9.89
C ASP A 242 15.98 14.48 -9.85
N SER A 243 16.69 13.95 -8.85
CA SER A 243 18.16 14.06 -8.76
C SER A 243 18.92 12.85 -9.31
N TYR A 244 18.21 11.91 -9.93
CA TYR A 244 18.74 10.60 -10.30
C TYR A 244 19.89 10.73 -11.30
N ARG A 245 21.12 10.40 -10.88
CA ARG A 245 22.29 10.41 -11.75
C ARG A 245 22.43 9.04 -12.43
N SER A 246 22.39 9.03 -13.77
CA SER A 246 22.63 7.80 -14.53
C SER A 246 24.04 7.29 -14.27
N THR A 247 24.15 6.05 -13.80
CA THR A 247 25.42 5.33 -13.65
C THR A 247 25.56 4.39 -14.84
N LEU A 248 26.55 4.67 -15.70
CA LEU A 248 26.94 3.81 -16.83
C LEU A 248 27.85 2.68 -16.35
#